data_AF-A0A954SBR6-F1
#
_entry.id   AF-A0A954SBR6-F1
#
_cell.length_a   1.000
_cell.length_b   1.000
_cell.length_c   1.000
_cell.angle_alpha   90.00
_cell.angle_beta   90.00
_cell.angle_gamma   90.00
#
_symmetry.space_group_name_H-M   'P 1'
#
loop_
_entity.id
_entity.type
_entity.pdbx_description
1 polymer ?
#
loop_
_entity_poly.entity_id
_entity_poly.type
_entity_poly.pdbx_seq_one_letter_code
_entity_poly.pdbx_strand_id
1 'polypeptide(L)'
;MKLFTIAIAVVFYGAWSQTAIQAQDILPFPPAPSASHAGVTIESSTYRKRVEPRRLPADAPNILIILMDDVGNGTPSTYGGEIHTPTLDRIAGLGISYN
;
A
#
# COMPACT_ATOMS: atom_id res chain seq x y z
N MET A 1 23.42 -52.11 -6.35
CA MET A 1 23.72 -51.37 -5.12
C MET A 1 23.17 -49.95 -5.33
N LYS A 2 21.96 -49.52 -4.94
CA LYS A 2 21.24 -49.65 -3.66
C LYS A 2 22.19 -49.52 -2.47
N LEU A 3 22.40 -48.29 -2.01
CA LEU A 3 22.48 -47.87 -0.60
C LEU A 3 22.80 -46.36 -0.56
N PHE A 4 22.30 -45.68 0.47
CA PHE A 4 22.48 -44.25 0.80
C PHE A 4 21.55 -43.24 0.11
N THR A 5 20.26 -43.55 0.14
CA THR A 5 19.26 -42.58 0.62
C THR A 5 19.60 -42.25 2.09
N ILE A 6 19.42 -40.98 2.48
CA ILE A 6 19.50 -40.45 3.86
C ILE A 6 20.91 -40.04 4.30
N ALA A 7 21.30 -38.83 3.88
CA ALA A 7 22.06 -37.94 4.73
C ALA A 7 21.40 -36.57 4.65
N ILE A 8 20.44 -36.36 5.58
CA ILE A 8 20.30 -35.12 6.34
C ILE A 8 20.32 -33.89 5.44
N ALA A 9 19.17 -33.45 4.93
CA ALA A 9 18.40 -32.42 5.64
C ALA A 9 19.32 -31.37 6.30
N VAL A 10 20.31 -30.86 5.56
CA VAL A 10 20.98 -29.60 5.89
C VAL A 10 19.94 -28.52 5.66
N VAL A 11 19.12 -28.33 6.69
CA VAL A 11 18.97 -27.04 7.36
C VAL A 11 19.08 -25.88 6.37
N PHE A 12 18.15 -25.82 5.42
CA PHE A 12 17.71 -24.55 4.86
C PHE A 12 16.83 -23.84 5.91
N TYR A 13 17.38 -23.64 7.12
CA TYR A 13 17.07 -22.50 7.98
C TYR A 13 17.75 -21.27 7.36
N GLY A 14 17.57 -21.06 6.06
CA GLY A 14 17.88 -19.80 5.42
C GLY A 14 16.76 -18.86 5.85
N ALA A 15 17.07 -18.04 6.85
CA ALA A 15 16.20 -17.06 7.47
C ALA A 15 15.24 -16.43 6.44
N TRP A 16 14.00 -16.90 6.45
CA TRP A 16 12.87 -16.08 6.02
C TRP A 16 12.75 -14.99 7.09
N SER A 17 13.61 -13.98 7.02
CA SER A 17 13.38 -12.73 7.72
C SER A 17 12.16 -12.11 7.06
N GLN A 18 10.98 -12.51 7.53
CA GLN A 18 9.77 -11.75 7.35
C GLN A 18 9.99 -10.45 8.11
N THR A 19 10.54 -9.44 7.44
CA THR A 19 10.31 -8.06 7.86
C THR A 19 8.81 -7.86 7.74
N ALA A 20 8.09 -8.11 8.84
CA ALA A 20 6.71 -7.71 8.98
C ALA A 20 6.69 -6.20 8.70
N ILE A 21 6.13 -5.82 7.55
CA ILE A 21 5.79 -4.43 7.28
C ILE A 21 4.70 -4.10 8.29
N GLN A 22 5.08 -3.53 9.42
CA GLN A 22 4.16 -3.01 10.40
C GLN A 22 3.50 -1.78 9.76
N ALA A 23 2.31 -1.98 9.20
CA ALA A 23 1.44 -0.87 8.84
C ALA A 23 1.11 -0.10 10.12
N GLN A 24 1.09 1.23 10.04
CA GLN A 24 0.72 2.05 11.19
C GLN A 24 -0.77 1.86 11.50
N ASP A 25 -1.09 1.44 12.71
CA ASP A 25 -2.45 1.08 13.14
C ASP A 25 -3.45 2.25 13.10
N ILE A 26 -2.97 3.50 13.04
CA ILE A 26 -3.78 4.71 13.15
C ILE A 26 -3.37 5.73 12.09
N LEU A 27 -4.29 6.00 11.17
CA LEU A 27 -4.28 7.15 10.26
C LEU A 27 -5.27 8.21 10.76
N PRO A 28 -5.02 9.51 10.54
CA PRO A 28 -3.91 10.08 9.75
C PRO A 28 -2.59 10.16 10.54
N PHE A 29 -1.47 10.31 9.82
CA PHE A 29 -0.16 10.52 10.43
C PHE A 29 -0.15 11.75 11.36
N PRO A 30 0.63 11.73 12.45
CA PRO A 30 0.81 12.91 13.29
C PRO A 30 1.27 14.10 12.44
N PRO A 31 0.72 15.30 12.68
CA PRO A 31 1.12 16.49 11.94
C PRO A 31 2.59 16.80 12.19
N ALA A 32 3.36 16.97 11.11
CA ALA A 32 4.75 17.39 11.23
C ALA A 32 4.82 18.87 11.66
N PRO A 33 5.63 19.22 12.67
CA PRO A 33 5.77 20.60 13.13
C PRO A 33 6.36 21.51 12.04
N SER A 34 6.21 22.82 12.22
CA SER A 34 6.82 23.82 11.34
C SER A 34 8.34 23.69 11.33
N ALA A 35 8.94 23.71 10.14
CA ALA A 35 10.39 23.78 9.98
C ALA A 35 10.92 25.22 10.16
N SER A 36 10.04 26.22 10.00
CA SER A 36 10.34 27.65 10.19
C SER A 36 10.16 28.06 11.66
N HIS A 37 10.89 29.08 12.09
CA HIS A 37 10.69 29.76 13.37
C HIS A 37 10.14 31.18 13.11
N ALA A 38 8.98 31.49 13.68
CA ALA A 38 8.40 32.82 13.61
C ALA A 38 8.84 33.62 14.85
N GLY A 39 9.63 34.67 14.62
CA GLY A 39 10.00 35.66 15.62
C GLY A 39 8.98 36.80 15.68
N VAL A 40 9.23 37.77 16.56
CA VAL A 40 8.37 38.96 16.70
C VAL A 40 8.55 39.92 15.50
N THR A 41 9.73 39.89 14.86
CA THR A 41 10.07 40.71 13.69
C THR A 41 10.55 39.84 12.53
N ILE A 42 10.67 40.42 11.33
CA ILE A 42 11.17 39.70 10.15
C ILE A 42 12.62 39.24 10.36
N GLU A 43 13.45 40.07 10.99
CA GLU A 43 14.85 39.79 11.26
C GLU A 43 15.03 38.63 12.25
N SER A 44 14.09 38.46 13.18
CA SER A 44 14.07 37.35 14.14
C SER A 44 13.35 36.10 13.63
N SER A 45 12.79 36.16 12.42
CA SER A 45 12.09 35.04 11.79
C SER A 45 13.02 34.29 10.83
N THR A 46 12.96 32.96 10.85
CA THR A 46 13.72 32.12 9.92
C THR A 46 12.77 31.26 9.10
N TYR A 47 12.86 31.39 7.78
CA TYR A 47 12.14 30.52 6.86
C TYR A 47 12.96 29.27 6.58
N ARG A 48 12.32 28.10 6.74
CA ARG A 48 12.85 26.83 6.25
C ARG A 48 11.71 26.04 5.62
N LYS A 49 11.90 25.64 4.36
CA LYS A 49 10.96 24.76 3.68
C LYS A 49 10.91 23.42 4.41
N ARG A 50 9.70 22.97 4.76
CA ARG A 50 9.49 21.65 5.35
C ARG A 50 9.89 20.57 4.34
N VAL A 51 10.64 19.58 4.80
CA VAL A 51 10.90 18.35 4.05
C VAL A 51 9.82 17.36 4.45
N GLU A 52 9.01 16.92 3.48
CA GLU A 52 8.07 15.83 3.74
C GLU A 52 8.87 14.55 3.99
N PRO A 53 8.67 13.87 5.13
CA PRO A 53 9.37 12.64 5.41
C PRO A 53 8.93 11.56 4.42
N ARG A 54 9.90 10.86 3.81
CA ARG A 54 9.61 9.69 2.99
C ARG A 54 9.10 8.57 3.90
N ARG A 55 7.79 8.35 3.91
CA ARG A 55 7.12 7.33 4.74
C ARG A 55 7.23 5.92 4.19
N LEU A 56 7.49 5.78 2.89
CA LEU A 56 7.49 4.51 2.19
C LEU A 56 8.91 4.09 1.78
N PRO A 57 9.19 2.77 1.75
CA PRO A 57 10.35 2.22 1.06
C PRO A 57 10.44 2.68 -0.41
N ALA A 58 11.63 2.62 -1.00
CA ALA A 58 11.83 3.04 -2.39
C ALA A 58 11.13 2.10 -3.41
N ASP A 59 10.88 0.87 -3.01
CA ASP A 59 10.27 -0.22 -3.77
C ASP A 59 8.79 -0.45 -3.40
N ALA A 60 8.17 0.46 -2.65
CA ALA A 60 6.76 0.37 -2.31
C ALA A 60 5.88 0.41 -3.59
N PRO A 61 4.86 -0.46 -3.71
CA PRO A 61 3.98 -0.47 -4.87
C PRO A 61 3.10 0.79 -4.90
N ASN A 62 2.74 1.23 -6.10
CA ASN A 62 1.71 2.24 -6.28
C ASN A 62 0.33 1.61 -6.10
N ILE A 63 -0.50 2.20 -5.25
CA ILE A 63 -1.87 1.75 -5.00
C ILE A 63 -2.82 2.79 -5.61
N LEU A 64 -3.76 2.34 -6.44
CA LEU A 64 -4.83 3.16 -6.99
C LEU A 64 -6.18 2.70 -6.42
N ILE A 65 -6.88 3.59 -5.72
CA ILE A 65 -8.22 3.35 -5.19
C ILE A 65 -9.20 4.18 -6.03
N ILE A 66 -10.15 3.52 -6.69
CA ILE A 66 -11.24 4.15 -7.41
C ILE A 66 -12.51 3.87 -6.61
N LEU A 67 -13.09 4.92 -6.03
CA LEU A 67 -14.38 4.84 -5.35
C LEU A 67 -15.45 5.40 -6.30
N MET A 68 -16.49 4.61 -6.53
CA MET A 68 -17.66 5.02 -7.28
C MET A 68 -18.78 5.33 -6.30
N ASP A 69 -19.29 6.56 -6.36
CA ASP A 69 -20.38 7.00 -5.51
C ASP A 69 -21.73 6.52 -6.05
N ASP A 70 -22.66 6.18 -5.17
CA ASP A 70 -24.03 5.73 -5.47
C ASP A 70 -24.19 4.58 -6.49
N VAL A 71 -23.12 3.83 -6.79
CA VAL A 71 -23.21 2.67 -7.69
C VAL A 71 -23.52 1.42 -6.88
N GLY A 72 -24.76 0.96 -7.01
CA GLY A 72 -25.21 -0.31 -6.45
C GLY A 72 -24.58 -1.52 -7.15
N ASN A 73 -24.48 -2.63 -6.44
CA ASN A 73 -23.93 -3.88 -6.98
C ASN A 73 -24.74 -4.45 -8.16
N GLY A 74 -26.05 -4.18 -8.22
CA GLY A 74 -26.94 -4.58 -9.32
C GLY A 74 -26.88 -3.67 -10.55
N THR A 75 -26.05 -2.63 -10.56
CA THR A 75 -25.90 -1.73 -11.70
C THR A 75 -24.99 -2.32 -12.80
N PRO A 76 -23.74 -2.74 -12.54
CA PRO A 76 -22.83 -3.21 -13.59
C PRO A 76 -23.12 -4.64 -14.05
N SER A 77 -22.99 -4.87 -15.36
CA SER A 77 -23.09 -6.19 -16.00
C SER A 77 -22.13 -7.23 -15.41
N THR A 78 -20.97 -6.81 -14.90
CA THR A 78 -19.98 -7.68 -14.24
C THR A 78 -20.58 -8.55 -13.14
N TYR A 79 -21.61 -8.04 -12.46
CA TYR A 79 -22.26 -8.69 -11.33
C TYR A 79 -23.73 -9.02 -11.60
N GLY A 80 -24.15 -9.03 -12.87
CA GLY A 80 -25.52 -9.37 -13.28
C GLY A 80 -26.46 -8.17 -13.46
N GLY A 81 -25.94 -6.94 -13.41
CA GLY A 81 -26.70 -5.72 -13.69
C GLY A 81 -26.94 -5.47 -15.18
N GLU A 82 -27.80 -4.48 -15.48
CA GLU A 82 -28.19 -4.15 -16.86
C GLU A 82 -27.16 -3.28 -17.59
N ILE A 83 -26.31 -2.54 -16.86
CA ILE A 83 -25.39 -1.56 -17.46
C ILE A 83 -24.12 -2.27 -17.96
N HIS A 84 -23.93 -2.24 -19.28
CA HIS A 84 -22.76 -2.84 -19.92
C HIS A 84 -21.46 -2.13 -19.50
N THR A 85 -20.61 -2.83 -18.75
CA THR A 85 -19.37 -2.29 -18.15
C THR A 85 -18.14 -3.16 -18.49
N PRO A 86 -17.75 -3.25 -19.78
CA PRO A 86 -16.71 -4.18 -20.24
C PRO A 86 -15.32 -3.92 -19.65
N THR A 87 -15.05 -2.66 -19.27
CA THR A 87 -13.79 -2.32 -18.58
C THR A 87 -13.76 -2.89 -17.17
N LEU A 88 -14.88 -2.88 -16.45
CA LEU A 88 -14.98 -3.48 -15.12
C LEU A 88 -14.90 -5.00 -15.22
N ASP A 89 -15.52 -5.61 -16.22
CA ASP A 89 -15.41 -7.05 -16.52
C ASP A 89 -13.93 -7.46 -16.69
N ARG A 90 -13.18 -6.71 -17.48
CA ARG A 90 -11.75 -6.97 -17.71
C ARG A 90 -10.94 -6.83 -16.42
N ILE A 91 -11.21 -5.82 -15.60
CA ILE A 91 -10.48 -5.61 -14.34
C ILE A 91 -10.79 -6.74 -13.35
N ALA A 92 -12.06 -7.12 -13.21
CA ALA A 92 -12.48 -8.22 -12.35
C ALA A 92 -11.82 -9.55 -12.76
N GLY A 93 -11.70 -9.82 -14.06
CA GLY A 93 -11.03 -11.01 -14.59
C GLY A 93 -9.50 -11.04 -14.45
N LEU A 94 -8.86 -9.92 -14.12
CA LEU A 94 -7.40 -9.84 -13.92
C LEU A 94 -6.98 -10.05 -12.45
N GLY A 95 -7.92 -10.23 -11.54
CA GLY A 95 -7.63 -10.30 -10.12
C GLY A 95 -8.73 -10.95 -9.29
N ILE A 96 -8.85 -10.49 -8.04
CA ILE A 96 -9.86 -10.95 -7.10
C ILE A 96 -10.99 -9.92 -7.08
N SER A 97 -12.22 -10.40 -7.17
CA SER A 97 -13.44 -9.60 -7.20
C SER A 97 -14.43 -10.14 -6.17
N TYR A 98 -15.23 -9.24 -5.59
CA TYR A 98 -16.25 -9.53 -4.58
C TYR A 98 -17.58 -8.88 -4.98
N ASN A 99 -18.70 -9.54 -4.66
CA ASN A 99 -20.06 -9.02 -4.78
C ASN A 99 -20.82 -9.30 -3.48
#